data_AF-A0A5C7X8P9-F1
#
_entry.id   AF-A0A5C7X8P9-F1
#
_cell.length_a   1.000
_cell.length_b   1.000
_cell.length_c   1.000
_cell.angle_alpha   90.00
_cell.angle_beta   90.00
_cell.angle_gamma   90.00
#
_symmetry.space_group_name_H-M   'P 1'
#
loop_
_entity.id
_entity.type
_entity.pdbx_description
1 polymer ?
#
loop_
_entity_poly.entity_id
_entity_poly.type
_entity_poly.pdbx_seq_one_letter_code
_entity_poly.pdbx_strand_id
1 'polypeptide(L)'
;MSNRSQLLEAVALAQAGDWDAAHNIAQDYSDSTANWIHAVLHKMEGDRWNSNYWYAKTGGHQYEAFGQDISAELAAIQQSLAAD
;
A
#
# COMPACT_ATOMS: atom_id res chain seq x y z
N MET A 1 14.29 -8.53 10.77
CA MET A 1 13.38 -9.64 10.41
C MET A 1 12.33 -9.05 9.49
N SER A 2 12.11 -9.66 8.32
CA SER A 2 11.26 -9.08 7.28
C SER A 2 9.79 -9.04 7.73
N ASN A 3 9.17 -7.88 7.60
CA ASN A 3 7.74 -7.65 7.80
C ASN A 3 6.87 -8.15 6.63
N ARG A 4 7.46 -8.83 5.65
CA ARG A 4 6.81 -9.30 4.41
C ARG A 4 5.49 -10.02 4.64
N SER A 5 5.41 -10.95 5.60
CA SER A 5 4.16 -11.69 5.86
C SER A 5 3.04 -10.77 6.35
N GLN A 6 3.37 -9.79 7.18
CA GLN A 6 2.42 -8.79 7.65
C GLN A 6 2.00 -7.87 6.50
N LEU A 7 2.93 -7.42 5.67
CA LEU A 7 2.60 -6.58 4.52
C LEU A 7 1.78 -7.33 3.45
N LEU A 8 2.00 -8.64 3.26
CA LEU A 8 1.15 -9.48 2.41
C LEU A 8 -0.27 -9.57 2.95
N GLU A 9 -0.43 -9.72 4.27
CA GLU A 9 -1.74 -9.70 4.92
C GLU A 9 -2.42 -8.34 4.76
N ALA A 10 -1.69 -7.24 4.95
CA ALA A 10 -2.22 -5.89 4.75
C ALA A 10 -2.76 -5.68 3.32
N VAL A 11 -2.04 -6.16 2.30
CA VAL A 11 -2.50 -6.09 0.91
C VAL A 11 -3.74 -6.97 0.68
N ALA A 12 -3.78 -8.17 1.25
CA ALA A 12 -4.94 -9.05 1.15
C ALA A 12 -6.20 -8.45 1.80
N LEU A 13 -6.05 -7.83 2.97
CA LEU A 13 -7.12 -7.11 3.66
C LEU A 13 -7.61 -5.90 2.85
N ALA A 14 -6.68 -5.12 2.27
CA ALA A 14 -7.02 -4.00 1.40
C ALA A 14 -7.85 -4.46 0.17
N GLN A 15 -7.45 -5.57 -0.47
CA GLN A 15 -8.19 -6.19 -1.58
C GLN A 15 -9.57 -6.71 -1.16
N ALA A 16 -9.69 -7.23 0.07
CA ALA A 16 -10.95 -7.74 0.63
C ALA A 16 -11.90 -6.62 1.10
N GLY A 17 -11.44 -5.37 1.16
CA GLY A 17 -12.23 -4.22 1.61
C GLY A 17 -12.08 -3.90 3.10
N ASP A 18 -11.19 -4.59 3.83
CA ASP A 18 -10.92 -4.32 5.25
C ASP A 18 -9.73 -3.34 5.37
N TRP A 19 -9.99 -2.08 5.03
CA TRP A 19 -8.96 -1.04 4.94
C TRP A 19 -8.42 -0.64 6.32
N ASP A 20 -9.26 -0.69 7.36
CA ASP A 20 -8.85 -0.39 8.73
C ASP A 20 -7.82 -1.42 9.23
N ALA A 21 -8.07 -2.71 8.99
CA ALA A 21 -7.11 -3.75 9.35
C ALA A 21 -5.80 -3.63 8.54
N ALA A 22 -5.90 -3.30 7.26
CA ALA A 22 -4.72 -3.05 6.42
C ALA A 22 -3.89 -1.85 6.93
N HIS A 23 -4.54 -0.75 7.32
CA HIS A 23 -3.88 0.42 7.92
C HIS A 23 -3.15 0.07 9.21
N ASN A 24 -3.82 -0.68 10.10
CA ASN A 24 -3.26 -1.11 11.38
C ASN A 24 -1.99 -1.93 11.22
N ILE A 25 -1.90 -2.76 10.17
CA ILE A 25 -0.67 -3.51 9.89
C ILE A 25 0.39 -2.61 9.26
N ALA A 26 0.03 -1.83 8.24
CA ALA A 26 0.99 -1.03 7.50
C ALA A 26 1.62 0.08 8.34
N GLN A 27 0.90 0.65 9.33
CA GLN A 27 1.42 1.71 10.21
C GLN A 27 2.54 1.24 11.16
N ASP A 28 2.66 -0.07 11.41
CA ASP A 28 3.71 -0.63 12.27
C ASP A 28 5.10 -0.62 11.59
N TYR A 29 5.14 -0.25 10.30
CA TYR A 29 6.32 -0.27 9.45
C TYR A 29 6.48 1.05 8.69
N SER A 30 7.72 1.37 8.30
CA SER A 30 8.06 2.63 7.63
C SER A 30 8.92 2.45 6.39
N ASP A 31 9.12 1.21 5.93
CA ASP A 31 9.82 0.93 4.68
C ASP A 31 8.99 1.33 3.46
N SER A 32 9.63 1.31 2.29
CA SER A 32 9.03 1.73 1.02
C SER A 32 7.70 1.01 0.72
N THR A 33 7.60 -0.30 1.01
CA THR A 33 6.43 -1.09 0.70
C THR A 33 5.28 -0.81 1.66
N ALA A 34 5.56 -0.68 2.96
CA ALA A 34 4.55 -0.24 3.94
C ALA A 34 3.97 1.14 3.60
N ASN A 35 4.85 2.10 3.25
CA ASN A 35 4.44 3.43 2.81
C ASN A 35 3.61 3.38 1.52
N TRP A 36 3.90 2.47 0.59
CA TRP A 36 3.13 2.31 -0.63
C TRP A 36 1.72 1.75 -0.34
N ILE A 37 1.59 0.79 0.58
CA ILE A 37 0.28 0.28 1.03
C ILE A 37 -0.56 1.43 1.63
N HIS A 38 0.00 2.22 2.56
CA HIS A 38 -0.69 3.39 3.12
C HIS A 38 -1.11 4.40 2.05
N ALA A 39 -0.26 4.65 1.06
CA ALA A 39 -0.58 5.54 -0.04
C ALA A 39 -1.80 5.06 -0.84
N VAL A 40 -1.88 3.76 -1.13
CA VAL A 40 -3.00 3.16 -1.86
C VAL A 40 -4.27 3.14 -1.01
N LEU A 41 -4.19 2.87 0.29
CA LEU A 41 -5.36 2.92 1.17
C LEU A 41 -6.00 4.31 1.19
N HIS A 42 -5.21 5.37 1.34
CA HIS A 42 -5.74 6.74 1.26
C HIS A 42 -6.25 7.11 -0.14
N LYS A 43 -5.70 6.51 -1.20
CA LYS A 43 -6.21 6.67 -2.56
C LYS A 43 -7.60 6.04 -2.70
N MET A 44 -7.84 4.87 -2.08
CA MET A 44 -9.14 4.19 -2.04
C MET A 44 -10.19 4.98 -1.26
N GLU A 45 -9.77 5.65 -0.18
CA GLU A 45 -10.61 6.54 0.63
C GLU A 45 -10.94 7.87 -0.07
N GLY A 46 -10.26 8.19 -1.17
CA GLY A 46 -10.38 9.48 -1.86
C GLY A 46 -9.61 10.62 -1.18
N ASP A 47 -8.78 10.32 -0.16
CA ASP A 47 -7.89 11.29 0.48
C ASP A 47 -6.62 11.49 -0.37
N ARG A 48 -6.76 12.25 -1.45
CA ARG A 48 -5.65 12.53 -2.36
C ARG A 48 -4.48 13.22 -1.66
N TRP A 49 -4.73 14.09 -0.69
CA TRP A 49 -3.65 14.84 -0.04
C TRP A 49 -2.77 13.90 0.79
N ASN A 50 -3.38 13.06 1.62
CA ASN A 50 -2.65 12.13 2.45
C ASN A 50 -2.03 10.99 1.63
N SER A 51 -2.74 10.50 0.61
CA SER A 51 -2.17 9.55 -0.35
C SER A 51 -0.87 10.06 -0.98
N ASN A 52 -0.83 11.32 -1.44
CA ASN A 52 0.38 11.94 -1.98
C ASN A 52 1.50 12.06 -0.94
N TYR A 53 1.18 12.39 0.31
CA TYR A 53 2.16 12.42 1.40
C TYR A 53 2.85 11.05 1.58
N TRP A 54 2.10 9.96 1.50
CA TRP A 54 2.66 8.61 1.60
C TRP A 54 3.41 8.18 0.34
N TYR A 55 2.91 8.49 -0.87
CA TYR A 55 3.66 8.23 -2.12
C TYR A 55 5.04 8.89 -2.10
N ALA A 56 5.16 10.11 -1.56
CA ALA A 56 6.45 10.79 -1.44
C ALA A 56 7.46 10.05 -0.54
N LYS A 57 7.01 9.15 0.34
CA LYS A 57 7.86 8.33 1.22
C LYS A 57 8.25 6.98 0.62
N THR A 58 7.72 6.63 -0.53
CA THR A 58 8.01 5.34 -1.18
C THR A 58 9.37 5.32 -1.88
N GLY A 59 9.95 6.49 -2.19
CA GLY A 59 11.22 6.58 -2.92
C GLY A 59 11.12 6.26 -4.42
N GLY A 60 9.90 6.22 -5.00
CA GLY A 60 9.75 6.04 -6.45
C GLY A 60 8.34 5.79 -6.99
N HIS A 61 7.37 5.45 -6.14
CA HIS A 61 5.97 5.26 -6.57
C HIS A 61 5.23 6.60 -6.63
N GLN A 62 4.22 6.68 -7.51
CA GLN A 62 3.47 7.91 -7.78
C GLN A 62 1.97 7.63 -7.81
N TYR A 63 1.18 8.58 -7.33
CA TYR A 63 -0.28 8.50 -7.25
C TYR A 63 -0.92 8.15 -8.60
N GLU A 64 -0.40 8.74 -9.68
CA GLU A 64 -0.94 8.58 -11.02
C GLU A 64 -0.45 7.33 -11.76
N ALA A 65 0.54 6.57 -11.24
CA ALA A 65 1.19 5.46 -11.96
C ALA A 65 0.22 4.36 -12.40
N PHE A 66 -0.81 4.08 -11.59
CA PHE A 66 -1.86 3.11 -11.88
C PHE A 66 -3.22 3.76 -12.17
N GLY A 67 -3.29 5.10 -12.23
CA GLY A 67 -4.56 5.82 -12.44
C GLY A 67 -5.63 5.40 -11.42
N GLN A 68 -6.79 4.97 -11.91
CA GLN A 68 -7.92 4.47 -11.08
C GLN A 68 -7.88 2.95 -10.86
N ASP A 69 -6.90 2.23 -11.40
CA ASP A 69 -6.80 0.78 -11.29
C ASP A 69 -6.08 0.38 -9.99
N ILE A 70 -6.80 0.52 -8.87
CA ILE A 70 -6.32 0.14 -7.53
C ILE A 70 -5.99 -1.36 -7.45
N SER A 71 -6.78 -2.20 -8.13
CA SER A 71 -6.59 -3.64 -8.11
C SER A 71 -5.23 -4.02 -8.69
N ALA A 72 -4.86 -3.43 -9.85
CA ALA A 72 -3.54 -3.61 -10.44
C ALA A 72 -2.42 -3.09 -9.55
N GLU A 73 -2.63 -1.96 -8.86
CA GLU A 73 -1.64 -1.38 -7.95
C GLU A 73 -1.38 -2.28 -6.73
N LEU A 74 -2.43 -2.76 -6.06
CA LEU A 74 -2.32 -3.71 -4.95
C LEU A 74 -1.68 -5.03 -5.41
N ALA A 75 -2.01 -5.52 -6.61
CA ALA A 75 -1.39 -6.72 -7.17
C ALA A 75 0.12 -6.52 -7.45
N ALA A 76 0.56 -5.32 -7.81
CA ALA A 76 1.97 -5.01 -8.01
C ALA A 76 2.74 -5.00 -6.67
N ILE A 77 2.13 -4.47 -5.59
CA ILE A 77 2.68 -4.55 -4.24
C ILE A 77 2.81 -6.02 -3.81
N GLN A 78 1.76 -6.82 -3.99
CA GLN A 78 1.79 -8.24 -3.64
C GLN A 78 2.88 -9.01 -4.39
N GLN A 79 3.10 -8.71 -5.67
CA GLN A 79 4.16 -9.32 -6.48
C GLN A 79 5.55 -8.93 -6.00
N SER A 80 5.80 -7.66 -5.63
CA SER A 80 7.10 -7.23 -5.10
C SER A 80 7.43 -7.93 -3.79
N LEU A 81 6.42 -8.17 -2.95
CA LEU A 81 6.53 -8.94 -1.71
C LEU A 81 6.67 -10.46 -1.93
N ALA A 82 6.42 -10.99 -3.12
CA ALA A 82 6.57 -12.42 -3.41
C ALA A 82 7.90 -12.76 -4.11
N ALA A 83 8.54 -11.77 -4.76
CA ALA A 83 9.69 -11.97 -5.63
C ALA A 83 11.07 -11.89 -4.91
N ASP A 84 11.07 -11.84 -3.60
CA ASP A 84 12.19 -11.35 -2.78
C ASP A 84 12.24 -12.13 -1.46
#